data_AF-V4TFF5-F1
#
_entry.id   AF-V4TFF5-F1
#
_cell.length_a   1.000
_cell.length_b   1.000
_cell.length_c   1.000
_cell.angle_alpha   90.00
_cell.angle_beta   90.00
_cell.angle_gamma   90.00
#
_symmetry.space_group_name_H-M   'P 1'
#
loop_
_entity.id
_entity.type
_entity.pdbx_description
1 polymer ?
#
loop_
_entity_poly.entity_id
_entity_poly.type
_entity_poly.pdbx_seq_one_letter_code
_entity_poly.pdbx_strand_id
1 'polypeptide(L)'
;EFGKSKSNDESKEMILVANYLNIKMMLDYLTEALANKIKNKSVEYVRKLFGIENNFTPEEEEAARKECEWTFEGVDPDGDD
;
A
#
# COMPACT_ATOMS: atom_id res chain seq x y z
N GLU A 1 -9.84 -15.61 8.84
CA GLU A 1 -9.82 -15.16 7.43
C GLU A 1 -8.40 -15.29 6.88
N PHE A 2 -8.26 -15.85 5.68
CA PHE A 2 -6.97 -16.09 5.05
C PHE A 2 -6.29 -14.75 4.73
N GLY A 3 -5.16 -14.45 5.38
CA GLY A 3 -4.42 -13.19 5.20
C GLY A 3 -4.18 -12.38 6.49
N LYS A 4 -4.91 -12.63 7.58
CA LYS A 4 -4.72 -11.90 8.85
C LYS A 4 -3.44 -12.26 9.63
N SER A 5 -2.75 -13.33 9.25
CA SER A 5 -1.50 -13.79 9.91
C SER A 5 -0.28 -13.80 8.98
N LYS A 6 -0.41 -13.33 7.74
CA LYS A 6 0.68 -13.35 6.75
C LYS A 6 1.37 -12.01 6.70
N SER A 7 2.69 -12.02 6.51
CA SER A 7 3.45 -10.79 6.36
C SER A 7 3.01 -10.05 5.09
N ASN A 8 3.19 -8.73 5.10
CA ASN A 8 2.99 -7.88 3.93
C ASN A 8 3.83 -8.34 2.73
N ASP A 9 5.01 -8.89 2.98
CA ASP A 9 5.91 -9.38 1.95
C ASP A 9 5.37 -10.63 1.25
N GLU A 10 4.86 -11.59 2.02
CA GLU A 10 4.23 -12.81 1.46
C GLU A 10 3.02 -12.47 0.58
N SER A 11 2.26 -11.43 0.94
CA SER A 11 1.09 -10.99 0.15
C SER A 11 1.49 -10.41 -1.20
N LYS A 12 2.57 -9.61 -1.24
CA LYS A 12 3.14 -9.06 -2.49
C LYS A 12 3.67 -10.18 -3.39
N GLU A 13 4.37 -11.15 -2.84
CA GLU A 13 4.86 -12.31 -3.60
C GLU A 13 3.71 -13.13 -4.19
N MET A 14 2.63 -13.35 -3.44
CA MET A 14 1.45 -14.06 -3.95
C MET A 14 0.77 -13.33 -5.11
N ILE A 15 0.73 -11.99 -5.09
CA ILE A 15 0.21 -11.18 -6.21
C ILE A 15 1.05 -11.44 -7.46
N LEU A 16 2.38 -11.43 -7.34
CA LEU A 16 3.29 -11.70 -8.46
C LEU A 16 3.11 -13.11 -9.02
N VAL A 17 2.99 -14.11 -8.15
CA VAL A 17 2.75 -15.51 -8.56
C VAL A 17 1.39 -15.65 -9.25
N ALA A 18 0.33 -15.05 -8.71
CA ALA A 18 -1.00 -15.10 -9.30
C ALA A 18 -1.03 -14.44 -10.69
N ASN A 19 -0.33 -13.31 -10.85
CA ASN A 19 -0.18 -12.64 -12.13
C ASN A 19 0.63 -13.50 -13.13
N TYR A 20 1.76 -14.06 -12.70
CA TYR A 20 2.61 -14.91 -13.54
C TYR A 20 1.88 -16.17 -14.03
N LEU A 21 1.10 -16.82 -13.16
CA LEU A 21 0.30 -18.00 -13.50
C LEU A 21 -1.03 -17.68 -14.19
N ASN A 22 -1.33 -16.39 -14.41
CA ASN A 22 -2.57 -15.90 -15.01
C ASN A 22 -3.86 -16.37 -14.30
N ILE A 23 -3.83 -16.41 -12.96
CA ILE A 23 -4.98 -16.81 -12.13
C ILE A 23 -5.77 -15.57 -11.71
N LYS A 24 -6.65 -15.09 -12.59
CA LYS A 24 -7.38 -13.83 -12.41
C LYS A 24 -8.10 -13.70 -11.06
N MET A 25 -8.85 -14.73 -10.65
CA MET A 25 -9.62 -14.69 -9.40
C MET A 25 -8.73 -14.50 -8.16
N MET A 26 -7.54 -15.10 -8.17
CA MET A 26 -6.57 -14.97 -7.07
C MET A 26 -5.92 -13.60 -7.08
N LEU A 27 -5.58 -13.08 -8.27
CA LEU A 27 -5.04 -11.74 -8.43
C LEU A 27 -6.05 -10.67 -7.93
N ASP A 28 -7.31 -10.79 -8.32
CA ASP A 28 -8.39 -9.88 -7.88
C ASP A 28 -8.54 -9.90 -6.35
N TYR A 29 -8.62 -11.10 -5.74
CA TYR A 29 -8.75 -11.24 -4.28
C TYR A 29 -7.56 -10.64 -3.52
N LEU A 30 -6.33 -10.91 -3.96
CA LEU A 30 -5.13 -10.43 -3.28
C LEU A 30 -4.94 -8.91 -3.43
N THR A 31 -5.24 -8.37 -4.61
CA THR A 31 -5.18 -6.92 -4.85
C THR A 31 -6.24 -6.17 -4.06
N GLU A 32 -7.45 -6.72 -3.91
CA GLU A 32 -8.49 -6.18 -3.04
C GLU A 32 -8.06 -6.18 -1.56
N ALA A 33 -7.48 -7.29 -1.08
CA ALA A 33 -6.99 -7.38 0.29
C ALA A 33 -5.87 -6.36 0.56
N LEU A 34 -4.94 -6.18 -0.39
CA LEU A 34 -3.88 -5.19 -0.28
C LEU A 34 -4.42 -3.76 -0.34
N ALA A 35 -5.39 -3.48 -1.23
CA ALA A 35 -6.05 -2.18 -1.34
C ALA A 35 -6.77 -1.81 -0.03
N ASN A 36 -7.48 -2.76 0.58
CA ASN A 36 -8.10 -2.56 1.88
C ASN A 36 -7.09 -2.33 3.00
N LYS A 37 -5.86 -2.87 2.89
CA LYS A 37 -4.80 -2.67 3.87
C LYS A 37 -4.15 -1.28 3.81
N ILE A 38 -3.99 -0.72 2.61
CA ILE A 38 -3.44 0.63 2.42
C ILE A 38 -4.48 1.74 2.53
N LYS A 39 -5.77 1.38 2.51
CA LYS A 39 -6.86 2.33 2.66
C LYS A 39 -6.70 3.09 3.98
N ASN A 40 -6.78 4.41 3.91
CA ASN A 40 -6.63 5.34 5.05
C ASN A 40 -5.28 5.21 5.79
N LYS A 41 -4.23 4.67 5.17
CA LYS A 41 -2.87 4.69 5.74
C LYS A 41 -2.09 5.91 5.30
N SER A 42 -1.07 6.28 6.09
CA SER A 42 -0.22 7.42 5.77
C SER A 42 0.58 7.18 4.49
N VAL A 43 0.97 8.26 3.81
CA VAL A 43 1.83 8.21 2.63
C VAL A 43 3.17 7.54 2.97
N GLU A 44 3.68 7.81 4.17
CA GLU A 44 4.90 7.24 4.72
C GLU A 44 4.79 5.73 4.91
N TYR A 45 3.68 5.23 5.46
CA TYR A 45 3.43 3.79 5.60
C TYR A 45 3.35 3.11 4.23
N VAL A 46 2.62 3.69 3.28
CA VAL A 46 2.50 3.13 1.93
C VAL A 46 3.86 3.08 1.23
N ARG A 47 4.66 4.14 1.33
CA ARG A 47 6.04 4.15 0.81
C ARG A 47 6.88 3.03 1.42
N LYS A 48 6.85 2.88 2.75
CA LYS A 48 7.59 1.80 3.45
C LYS A 48 7.11 0.41 3.01
N LEU A 49 5.80 0.19 2.92
CA LEU A 49 5.20 -1.08 2.53
C LEU A 49 5.67 -1.56 1.15
N PHE A 50 5.79 -0.64 0.20
CA PHE A 50 6.25 -0.92 -1.16
C PHE A 50 7.76 -0.76 -1.36
N GLY A 51 8.50 -0.33 -0.33
CA GLY A 51 9.94 -0.06 -0.43
C GLY A 51 10.27 1.11 -1.36
N ILE A 52 9.40 2.12 -1.43
CA ILE A 52 9.54 3.29 -2.29
C ILE A 52 10.31 4.36 -1.51
N GLU A 53 11.46 4.76 -2.04
CA GLU A 53 12.21 5.92 -1.55
C GLU A 53 11.55 7.22 -2.03
N ASN A 54 11.42 8.21 -1.14
CA ASN A 54 10.93 9.53 -1.52
C ASN A 54 12.02 10.28 -2.30
N ASN A 55 11.78 10.53 -3.58
CA ASN A 55 12.70 11.25 -4.46
C ASN A 55 12.29 12.71 -4.73
N PHE A 56 11.25 13.21 -4.06
CA PHE A 56 10.87 14.61 -4.14
C PHE A 56 11.86 15.49 -3.40
N THR A 57 12.15 16.67 -3.96
CA THR A 57 12.76 17.76 -3.19
C THR A 57 11.77 18.26 -2.11
N PRO A 58 12.24 18.95 -1.06
CA PRO A 58 11.33 19.49 -0.03
C PRO A 58 10.22 20.39 -0.59
N GLU A 59 10.56 21.18 -1.62
CA GLU A 59 9.63 22.10 -2.29
C GLU A 59 8.56 21.34 -3.10
N GLU A 60 8.97 20.30 -3.82
CA GLU A 60 8.05 19.41 -4.56
C GLU A 60 7.16 18.60 -3.61
N GLU A 61 7.70 18.12 -2.49
CA GLU A 61 6.92 17.41 -1.49
C GLU A 61 5.90 18.34 -0.83
N GLU A 62 6.25 19.58 -0.50
CA GLU A 62 5.31 20.55 0.03
C GLU A 62 4.21 20.88 -0.98
N ALA A 63 4.55 21.08 -2.26
CA ALA A 63 3.59 21.30 -3.33
C ALA A 63 2.65 20.10 -3.49
N ALA A 64 3.18 18.87 -3.53
CA ALA A 64 2.39 17.65 -3.64
C ALA A 64 1.47 17.46 -2.41
N ARG A 65 1.94 17.78 -1.21
CA ARG A 65 1.13 17.75 0.02
C ARG A 65 -0.02 18.77 -0.02
N LYS A 66 0.21 19.97 -0.56
CA LYS A 66 -0.82 21.00 -0.77
C LYS A 66 -1.86 20.60 -1.81
N GLU A 67 -1.41 20.04 -2.94
CA GLU A 67 -2.31 19.56 -4.00
C GLU A 67 -3.15 18.35 -3.54
N CYS A 68 -2.56 17.50 -2.69
CA CYS A 68 -3.18 16.28 -2.17
C CYS A 68 -3.58 16.40 -0.69
N GLU A 69 -3.98 17.59 -0.20
CA GLU A 69 -4.33 17.81 1.21
C GLU A 69 -5.37 16.81 1.73
N TRP A 70 -6.33 16.46 0.88
CA TRP A 70 -7.38 15.47 1.15
C TRP A 70 -6.86 14.07 1.52
N THR A 71 -5.63 13.73 1.17
CA THR A 71 -5.02 12.42 1.48
C THR A 71 -4.56 12.28 2.94
N PHE A 72 -4.47 13.40 3.66
CA PHE A 72 -4.04 13.45 5.06
C PHE A 72 -5.22 13.52 6.05
N GLU A 73 -6.45 13.59 5.55
CA GLU A 73 -7.66 13.60 6.36
C GLU A 73 -8.16 12.18 6.63
N GLY A 74 -8.56 11.88 7.88
CA GLY A 74 -9.13 10.57 8.23
C GLY A 74 -8.14 9.40 8.13
N VAL A 75 -6.84 9.69 8.24
CA VAL A 75 -5.78 8.68 8.26
C VAL A 75 -5.83 7.92 9.60
N ASP A 76 -5.92 6.60 9.51
CA ASP A 76 -5.83 5.72 10.66
C ASP A 76 -4.38 5.67 11.16
N PRO A 77 -4.13 5.57 12.47
CA PRO A 77 -2.77 5.41 12.98
C PRO A 77 -2.09 4.21 12.29
N ASP A 78 -0.86 4.42 11.86
CA ASP A 78 -0.03 3.37 11.32
C ASP A 78 0.23 2.36 12.44
N GLY A 79 -0.19 1.11 12.23
CA GLY A 79 0.09 0.05 13.19
C GLY A 79 1.56 -0.36 13.10
N ASP A 80 2.11 -0.82 14.22
CA ASP A 80 3.41 -1.50 14.27
C ASP A 80 3.27 -2.91 13.64
N ASP A 81 3.15 -2.98 12.32
CA ASP A 81 3.37 -4.21 11.55
C ASP A 81 4.88 -4.41 11.28
#